data_AF-A0A970XFD4-F1
#
_entry.id   AF-A0A970XFD4-F1
#
_cell.length_a   1.000
_cell.length_b   1.000
_cell.length_c   1.000
_cell.angle_alpha   90.00
_cell.angle_beta   90.00
_cell.angle_gamma   90.00
#
_symmetry.space_group_name_H-M   'P 1'
#
loop_
_entity.id
_entity.type
_entity.pdbx_description
1 polymer ?
#
loop_
_entity_poly.entity_id
_entity_poly.type
_entity_poly.pdbx_seq_one_letter_code
_entity_poly.pdbx_strand_id
1 'polypeptide(L)'
;MKPMSYIDRIHQWGRIWNISMLIIMMMFPVAAGLIFKALPDSQGLILGLIATAPMYWAVGVVETFTYIPMLGAGGSYLSFVTGNISNLKLPCALNALEQAGVKSNSEEGEVVSTIAIAVSSIVTTLIIVLGVILITPLTPILQAPV
;
A
#
# COMPACT_ATOMS: atom_id res chain seq x y z
N MET A 1 26.07 -18.66 -12.25
CA MET A 1 25.18 -17.94 -11.32
C MET A 1 24.32 -18.97 -10.60
N LYS A 2 24.27 -18.94 -9.26
CA LYS A 2 23.43 -19.85 -8.48
C LYS A 2 21.96 -19.54 -8.77
N PRO A 3 21.07 -20.53 -9.04
CA PRO A 3 19.66 -20.23 -9.23
C PRO A 3 19.10 -19.61 -7.96
N MET A 4 18.47 -18.44 -8.09
CA MET A 4 17.87 -17.75 -6.95
C MET A 4 16.71 -18.57 -6.38
N SER A 5 16.58 -18.62 -5.06
CA SER A 5 15.40 -19.21 -4.43
C SER A 5 14.16 -18.35 -4.72
N TYR A 6 12.96 -18.91 -4.52
CA TYR A 6 11.70 -18.16 -4.61
C TYR A 6 11.72 -16.91 -3.72
N ILE A 7 12.13 -17.08 -2.45
CA ILE A 7 12.23 -16.01 -1.46
C ILE A 7 13.24 -14.93 -1.88
N ASP A 8 14.40 -15.34 -2.42
CA ASP A 8 15.42 -14.39 -2.90
C ASP A 8 14.85 -13.50 -4.02
N ARG A 9 14.08 -14.10 -4.95
CA ARG A 9 13.42 -13.37 -6.03
C ARG A 9 12.38 -12.39 -5.49
N ILE A 10 11.57 -12.80 -4.52
CA ILE A 10 10.56 -11.92 -3.89
C ILE A 10 11.23 -10.71 -3.27
N HIS A 11 12.30 -10.89 -2.49
CA HIS A 11 13.00 -9.76 -1.88
C HIS A 11 13.71 -8.87 -2.90
N GLN A 12 14.23 -9.42 -3.99
CA GLN A 12 14.83 -8.62 -5.05
C GLN A 12 13.76 -7.74 -5.72
N TRP A 13 12.67 -8.33 -6.19
CA TRP A 13 11.59 -7.61 -6.85
C TRP A 13 10.86 -6.66 -5.90
N GLY A 14 10.58 -7.08 -4.67
CA GLY A 14 9.92 -6.26 -3.66
C GLY A 14 10.71 -5.00 -3.31
N ARG A 15 12.05 -5.09 -3.21
CA ARG A 15 12.90 -3.90 -2.98
C ARG A 15 12.90 -2.95 -4.17
N ILE A 16 13.07 -3.48 -5.38
CA ILE A 16 13.03 -2.67 -6.62
C ILE A 16 11.67 -1.96 -6.73
N TRP A 17 10.58 -2.69 -6.50
CA TRP A 17 9.22 -2.16 -6.53
C TRP A 17 9.00 -1.06 -5.49
N ASN A 18 9.36 -1.30 -4.23
CA ASN A 18 9.17 -0.32 -3.16
C ASN A 18 9.94 0.97 -3.43
N ILE A 19 11.20 0.88 -3.88
CA ILE A 19 11.99 2.06 -4.22
C ILE A 19 11.36 2.82 -5.39
N SER A 20 10.90 2.09 -6.42
CA SER A 20 10.24 2.70 -7.58
C SER A 20 8.96 3.43 -7.19
N MET A 21 8.14 2.81 -6.33
CA MET A 21 6.89 3.39 -5.84
C MET A 21 7.12 4.60 -4.94
N LEU A 22 8.13 4.56 -4.07
CA LEU A 22 8.53 5.72 -3.26
C LEU A 22 8.85 6.94 -4.14
N ILE A 23 9.61 6.74 -5.23
CA ILE A 23 9.95 7.81 -6.17
C ILE A 23 8.69 8.35 -6.85
N ILE A 24 7.79 7.48 -7.32
CA ILE A 24 6.54 7.89 -7.98
C ILE A 24 5.63 8.66 -7.00
N MET A 25 5.49 8.18 -5.76
CA MET A 25 4.67 8.84 -4.73
C MET A 25 5.21 10.22 -4.36
N MET A 26 6.54 10.41 -4.30
CA MET A 26 7.15 11.73 -4.09
C MET A 26 7.06 12.63 -5.34
N MET A 27 7.04 12.05 -6.54
CA MET A 27 6.93 12.82 -7.78
C MET A 27 5.59 13.55 -7.88
N PHE A 28 4.50 12.97 -7.39
CA PHE A 28 3.18 13.61 -7.42
C PHE A 28 3.11 14.98 -6.71
N PRO A 29 3.44 15.11 -5.40
CA PRO A 29 3.39 16.41 -4.73
C PRO A 29 4.40 17.42 -5.30
N VAL A 30 5.57 16.95 -5.77
CA VAL A 30 6.55 17.80 -6.45
C VAL A 30 5.99 18.34 -7.77
N ALA A 31 5.42 17.46 -8.61
CA ALA A 31 4.80 17.85 -9.87
C ALA A 31 3.63 18.81 -9.65
N ALA A 32 2.76 18.53 -8.68
CA ALA A 32 1.66 19.41 -8.31
C ALA A 32 2.18 20.80 -7.88
N GLY A 33 3.17 20.86 -6.99
CA GLY A 33 3.77 22.11 -6.54
C GLY A 33 4.37 22.94 -7.69
N LEU A 34 5.02 22.28 -8.67
CA LEU A 34 5.57 22.94 -9.85
C LEU A 34 4.48 23.42 -10.83
N ILE A 35 3.49 22.58 -11.13
CA ILE A 35 2.41 22.90 -12.07
C ILE A 35 1.57 24.07 -11.56
N PHE A 36 1.20 24.04 -10.28
CA PHE A 36 0.39 25.09 -9.66
C PHE A 36 1.22 26.28 -9.17
N LYS A 37 2.55 26.27 -9.37
CA LYS A 37 3.49 27.29 -8.85
C LYS A 37 3.33 27.55 -7.35
N ALA A 38 2.98 26.50 -6.60
CA ALA A 38 2.70 26.50 -5.18
C ALA A 38 3.67 25.56 -4.46
N LEU A 39 4.96 25.83 -4.59
CA LEU A 39 5.97 25.09 -3.84
C LEU A 39 5.77 25.32 -2.35
N PRO A 40 5.93 24.27 -1.51
CA PRO A 40 5.75 24.40 -0.08
C PRO A 40 6.77 25.39 0.50
N ASP A 41 6.33 26.21 1.46
CA ASP A 41 7.24 26.99 2.29
C ASP A 41 8.22 26.05 3.00
N SER A 42 9.52 26.35 2.92
CA SER A 42 10.57 25.46 3.42
C SER A 42 10.52 25.32 4.94
N GLN A 43 10.19 26.41 5.65
CA GLN A 43 10.04 26.38 7.10
C GLN A 43 8.81 25.59 7.52
N GLY A 44 7.66 25.83 6.88
CA GLY A 44 6.42 25.08 7.10
C GLY A 44 6.58 23.58 6.80
N LEU A 45 7.29 23.23 5.72
CA LEU A 45 7.57 21.84 5.36
C LEU A 45 8.36 21.11 6.45
N ILE A 46 9.44 21.74 6.94
CA ILE A 46 10.29 21.15 7.99
C ILE A 46 9.51 20.99 9.30
N LEU A 47 8.76 22.02 9.71
CA LEU A 47 7.94 21.96 10.92
C LEU A 47 6.86 20.89 10.82
N GLY A 48 6.20 20.77 9.67
CA GLY A 48 5.23 19.71 9.40
C GLY A 48 5.88 18.33 9.47
N LEU A 49 7.06 18.17 8.85
CA LEU A 49 7.80 16.91 8.89
C LEU A 49 8.19 16.51 10.32
N ILE A 50 8.69 17.44 11.12
CA ILE A 50 9.04 17.18 12.53
C ILE A 50 7.78 16.83 13.34
N ALA A 51 6.65 17.46 13.05
CA ALA A 51 5.39 17.19 13.74
C ALA A 51 4.82 15.80 13.41
N THR A 52 4.99 15.30 12.18
CA THR A 52 4.35 14.04 11.74
C THR A 52 5.30 12.85 11.64
N ALA A 53 6.53 13.04 11.19
CA ALA A 53 7.46 11.93 10.88
C ALA A 53 7.76 11.01 12.07
N PRO A 54 7.98 11.51 13.31
CA PRO A 54 8.25 10.63 14.45
C PRO A 54 7.11 9.63 14.72
N MET A 55 5.86 10.08 14.59
CA MET A 55 4.69 9.22 14.75
C MET A 55 4.66 8.15 13.66
N TYR A 56 4.79 8.53 12.39
CA TYR A 56 4.74 7.58 11.28
C TYR A 56 5.94 6.63 11.23
N TRP A 57 7.11 7.04 11.72
CA TRP A 57 8.24 6.12 11.90
C TRP A 57 7.96 5.08 12.97
N ALA A 58 7.44 5.48 14.13
CA ALA A 58 7.06 4.55 15.18
C ALA A 58 5.97 3.57 14.69
N VAL A 59 4.93 4.09 14.04
CA VAL A 59 3.87 3.26 13.43
C VAL A 59 4.46 2.30 12.40
N GLY A 60 5.28 2.79 11.47
CA GLY A 60 5.89 1.96 10.43
C GLY A 60 6.73 0.82 11.00
N VAL A 61 7.48 1.06 12.08
CA VAL A 61 8.24 0.00 12.79
C VAL A 61 7.28 -1.03 13.39
N VAL A 62 6.27 -0.59 14.15
CA VAL A 62 5.30 -1.49 14.81
C VAL A 62 4.53 -2.33 13.78
N GLU A 63 4.07 -1.71 12.70
CA GLU A 63 3.36 -2.39 11.62
C GLU A 63 4.23 -3.40 10.90
N THR A 64 5.51 -3.08 10.66
CA THR A 64 6.47 -4.00 10.03
C THR A 64 6.61 -5.28 10.85
N PHE A 65 6.82 -5.17 12.17
CA PHE A 65 6.96 -6.33 13.04
C PHE A 65 5.66 -7.11 13.21
N THR A 66 4.52 -6.43 13.11
CA THR A 66 3.21 -7.05 13.31
C THR A 66 2.73 -7.79 12.06
N TYR A 67 2.83 -7.18 10.87
CA TYR A 67 2.20 -7.71 9.67
C TYR A 67 3.08 -8.66 8.87
N ILE A 68 4.41 -8.51 8.88
CA ILE A 68 5.29 -9.40 8.11
C ILE A 68 5.10 -10.89 8.47
N PRO A 69 5.05 -11.27 9.76
CA PRO A 69 4.82 -12.67 10.15
C PRO A 69 3.45 -13.21 9.71
N MET A 70 2.46 -12.32 9.56
CA MET A 70 1.09 -12.69 9.21
C MET A 70 0.89 -12.82 7.70
N LEU A 71 1.58 -11.99 6.92
CA LEU A 71 1.35 -11.83 5.48
C LEU A 71 2.42 -12.49 4.59
N GLY A 72 3.60 -12.77 5.12
CA GLY A 72 4.76 -13.22 4.31
C GLY A 72 5.45 -12.07 3.57
N ALA A 73 6.59 -12.34 2.94
CA ALA A 73 7.41 -11.28 2.32
C ALA A 73 6.71 -10.66 1.10
N GLY A 74 6.18 -11.49 0.18
CA GLY A 74 5.47 -11.02 -1.01
C GLY A 74 4.24 -10.17 -0.67
N GLY A 75 3.39 -10.68 0.23
CA GLY A 75 2.20 -9.98 0.70
C GLY A 75 2.51 -8.65 1.37
N SER A 76 3.56 -8.62 2.20
CA SER A 76 3.99 -7.42 2.91
C SER A 76 4.48 -6.31 1.99
N TYR A 77 5.36 -6.63 1.03
CA TYR A 77 5.84 -5.64 0.05
C TYR A 77 4.68 -4.96 -0.67
N LEU A 78 3.69 -5.74 -1.09
CA LEU A 78 2.53 -5.21 -1.78
C LEU A 78 1.60 -4.42 -0.84
N SER A 79 1.31 -4.95 0.35
CA SER A 79 0.37 -4.32 1.29
C SER A 79 0.88 -2.98 1.80
N PHE A 80 2.19 -2.83 2.05
CA PHE A 80 2.78 -1.56 2.49
C PHE A 80 2.71 -0.46 1.43
N VAL A 81 2.79 -0.81 0.14
CA VAL A 81 2.61 0.16 -0.95
C VAL A 81 1.13 0.50 -1.15
N THR A 82 0.26 -0.50 -1.13
CA THR A 82 -1.17 -0.28 -1.43
C THR A 82 -1.97 0.26 -0.24
N GLY A 83 -1.41 0.20 0.97
CA GLY A 83 -2.01 0.71 2.19
C GLY A 83 -3.26 -0.06 2.66
N ASN A 84 -3.97 0.55 3.62
CA ASN A 84 -5.18 0.03 4.25
C ASN A 84 -5.04 -1.43 4.75
N ILE A 85 -3.90 -1.71 5.40
CA ILE A 85 -3.52 -3.07 5.79
C ILE A 85 -4.52 -3.64 6.80
N SER A 86 -4.71 -2.99 7.93
CA SER A 86 -5.52 -3.50 9.05
C SER A 86 -6.99 -3.70 8.68
N ASN A 87 -7.57 -2.79 7.90
CA ASN A 87 -9.01 -2.83 7.65
C ASN A 87 -9.40 -3.72 6.47
N LEU A 88 -8.49 -3.96 5.51
CA LEU A 88 -8.85 -4.69 4.29
C LEU A 88 -7.84 -5.78 3.92
N LYS A 89 -6.54 -5.47 3.83
CA LYS A 89 -5.55 -6.42 3.30
C LYS A 89 -5.31 -7.59 4.24
N LEU A 90 -5.14 -7.29 5.52
CA LEU A 90 -4.94 -8.27 6.57
C LEU A 90 -6.13 -9.25 6.69
N PRO A 91 -7.39 -8.79 6.90
CA PRO A 91 -8.51 -9.72 6.99
C PRO A 91 -8.75 -10.49 5.68
N CYS A 92 -8.50 -9.90 4.51
CA CYS A 92 -8.61 -10.59 3.23
C CYS A 92 -7.57 -11.72 3.10
N ALA A 93 -6.32 -11.45 3.47
CA ALA A 93 -5.25 -12.45 3.44
C ALA A 93 -5.52 -13.59 4.44
N LEU A 94 -5.88 -13.27 5.69
CA LEU A 94 -6.16 -14.28 6.71
C LEU A 94 -7.35 -15.17 6.33
N ASN A 95 -8.44 -14.58 5.82
CA ASN A 95 -9.59 -15.34 5.35
C ASN A 95 -9.22 -16.26 4.16
N ALA A 96 -8.36 -15.81 3.25
CA ALA A 96 -7.92 -16.63 2.13
C ALA A 96 -7.03 -17.79 2.57
N LEU A 97 -6.13 -17.55 3.53
CA LEU A 97 -5.27 -18.58 4.14
C LEU A 97 -6.11 -19.63 4.87
N GLU A 98 -7.10 -19.20 5.65
CA GLU A 98 -8.03 -20.08 6.36
C GLU A 98 -8.85 -20.94 5.40
N GLN A 99 -9.41 -20.33 4.35
CA GLN A 99 -10.17 -21.07 3.32
C GLN A 99 -9.31 -22.07 2.53
N ALA A 100 -8.05 -21.72 2.28
CA ALA A 100 -7.09 -22.60 1.63
C ALA A 100 -6.49 -23.65 2.58
N GLY A 101 -6.72 -23.54 3.89
CA GLY A 101 -6.18 -24.46 4.90
C GLY A 101 -4.65 -24.39 5.04
N VAL A 102 -4.02 -23.28 4.66
CA VAL A 102 -2.56 -23.09 4.65
C VAL A 102 -2.11 -22.11 5.72
N LYS A 103 -0.86 -22.24 6.18
CA LYS A 103 -0.27 -21.36 7.21
C LYS A 103 0.55 -20.24 6.57
N SER A 104 0.52 -19.04 7.16
CA SER A 104 1.30 -17.87 6.70
C SER A 104 2.81 -18.09 6.61
N ASN A 105 3.37 -19.10 7.30
CA ASN A 105 4.80 -19.40 7.34
C ASN A 105 5.24 -20.50 6.35
N SER A 106 4.37 -20.86 5.41
CA SER A 106 4.65 -21.83 4.35
C SER A 106 4.80 -21.13 2.99
N GLU A 107 5.51 -21.74 2.04
CA GLU A 107 5.61 -21.19 0.67
C GLU A 107 4.24 -21.05 0.02
N GLU A 108 3.34 -22.02 0.25
CA GLU A 108 1.96 -21.99 -0.22
C GLU A 108 1.18 -20.83 0.39
N GLY A 109 1.32 -20.60 1.70
CA GLY A 109 0.70 -19.47 2.39
C GLY A 109 1.19 -18.13 1.88
N GLU A 110 2.49 -18.00 1.58
CA GLU A 110 3.03 -16.77 1.01
C GLU A 110 2.43 -16.47 -0.37
N VAL A 111 2.25 -17.48 -1.21
CA VAL A 111 1.58 -17.34 -2.51
C VAL A 111 0.12 -16.94 -2.34
N VAL A 112 -0.64 -17.65 -1.50
CA VAL A 112 -2.07 -17.37 -1.26
C VAL A 112 -2.29 -15.97 -0.70
N SER A 113 -1.51 -15.58 0.32
CA SER A 113 -1.56 -14.24 0.93
C SER A 113 -1.26 -13.15 -0.10
N THR A 114 -0.21 -13.34 -0.91
CA THR A 114 0.18 -12.38 -1.95
C THR A 114 -0.92 -12.19 -2.98
N ILE A 115 -1.54 -13.28 -3.45
CA ILE A 115 -2.65 -13.22 -4.41
C ILE A 115 -3.86 -12.53 -3.79
N ALA A 116 -4.23 -12.87 -2.57
CA ALA A 116 -5.36 -12.25 -1.87
C ALA A 116 -5.18 -10.73 -1.74
N ILE A 117 -4.00 -10.29 -1.34
CA ILE A 117 -3.66 -8.86 -1.24
C ILE A 117 -3.68 -8.19 -2.61
N ALA A 118 -3.13 -8.84 -3.65
CA ALA A 118 -3.14 -8.32 -5.01
C ALA A 118 -4.55 -8.11 -5.55
N VAL A 119 -5.42 -9.12 -5.41
CA VAL A 119 -6.83 -9.03 -5.83
C VAL A 119 -7.55 -7.95 -5.04
N SER A 120 -7.37 -7.92 -3.71
CA SER A 120 -7.93 -6.86 -2.86
C SER A 120 -7.52 -5.48 -3.36
N SER A 121 -6.25 -5.29 -3.74
CA SER A 121 -5.72 -4.00 -4.22
C SER A 121 -6.27 -3.63 -5.59
N ILE A 122 -6.34 -4.57 -6.53
CA ILE A 122 -6.97 -4.35 -7.83
C ILE A 122 -8.43 -3.91 -7.66
N VAL A 123 -9.21 -4.65 -6.86
CA VAL A 123 -10.62 -4.32 -6.61
C VAL A 123 -10.75 -2.94 -5.96
N THR A 124 -9.93 -2.63 -4.96
CA THR A 124 -9.95 -1.31 -4.30
C THR A 124 -9.66 -0.20 -5.30
N THR A 125 -8.63 -0.37 -6.14
CA THR A 125 -8.25 0.60 -7.16
C THR A 125 -9.35 0.79 -8.20
N LEU A 126 -9.99 -0.29 -8.67
CA LEU A 126 -11.10 -0.20 -9.60
C LEU A 126 -12.29 0.57 -9.01
N ILE A 127 -12.65 0.29 -7.76
CA ILE A 127 -13.72 1.02 -7.06
C ILE A 127 -13.39 2.50 -6.95
N ILE A 128 -12.14 2.86 -6.60
CA ILE A 128 -11.70 4.25 -6.52
C ILE A 128 -11.78 4.93 -7.90
N VAL A 129 -11.27 4.28 -8.96
CA VAL A 129 -11.33 4.82 -10.33
C VAL A 129 -12.77 5.06 -10.76
N LEU A 130 -13.66 4.11 -10.52
CA LEU A 130 -15.09 4.27 -10.80
C LEU A 130 -15.68 5.43 -9.99
N GLY A 131 -15.37 5.53 -8.70
CA GLY A 131 -15.83 6.62 -7.85
C GLY A 131 -15.38 7.99 -8.36
N VAL A 132 -14.12 8.12 -8.81
CA VAL A 132 -13.58 9.37 -9.39
C VAL A 132 -14.27 9.72 -10.71
N ILE A 133 -14.54 8.75 -11.58
CA ILE A 133 -15.25 9.00 -12.85
C ILE A 133 -16.71 9.42 -12.59
N LEU A 134 -17.35 8.77 -11.61
CA LEU A 134 -18.77 9.00 -11.29
C LEU A 134 -18.99 10.24 -10.41
N ILE A 135 -17.96 10.84 -9.82
CA ILE A 135 -18.14 11.99 -8.93
C ILE A 135 -18.79 13.17 -9.65
N THR A 136 -18.42 13.45 -10.91
CA THR A 136 -18.95 14.57 -11.69
C THR A 136 -20.43 14.39 -12.05
N PRO A 137 -20.91 13.24 -12.59
CA PRO A 137 -22.35 13.06 -12.83
C PRO A 137 -23.17 12.88 -11.55
N LEU A 138 -22.59 12.39 -10.46
CA LEU A 138 -23.32 12.19 -9.18
C LEU A 138 -23.36 13.44 -8.30
N THR A 139 -22.48 14.42 -8.51
CA THR A 139 -22.45 15.70 -7.75
C THR A 139 -23.84 16.34 -7.55
N PRO A 140 -24.70 16.50 -8.58
CA PRO A 140 -26.03 17.10 -8.37
C PRO A 140 -26.94 16.31 -7.43
N ILE A 141 -26.79 14.99 -7.36
CA ILE A 141 -27.55 14.12 -6.44
C ILE A 141 -26.93 14.19 -5.04
N LEU A 142 -25.61 14.13 -4.93
CA LEU A 142 -24.88 14.15 -3.66
C LEU A 142 -25.00 15.48 -2.92
N GLN A 143 -25.19 16.58 -3.65
CA GLN A 143 -25.38 17.92 -3.11
C GLN A 143 -26.85 18.35 -3.04
N ALA A 144 -27.79 17.47 -3.41
CA ALA A 144 -29.21 17.76 -3.23
C ALA A 144 -29.48 17.93 -1.72
N PRO A 145 -30.23 18.97 -1.31
CA PRO A 145 -30.63 19.12 0.08
C PRO A 145 -31.46 17.90 0.49
N VAL A 146 -31.13 17.34 1.65
CA VAL A 146 -31.83 16.19 2.26
C VAL A 146 -33.20 16.61 2.76
#